data_AF-A0A3D3TEJ1-F1
#
_entry.id   AF-A0A3D3TEJ1-F1
#
_cell.length_a   1.000
_cell.length_b   1.000
_cell.length_c   1.000
_cell.angle_alpha   90.00
_cell.angle_beta   90.00
_cell.angle_gamma   90.00
#
_symmetry.space_group_name_H-M   'P 1'
#
loop_
_entity.id
_entity.type
_entity.pdbx_description
1 polymer ?
#
loop_
_entity_poly.entity_id
_entity_poly.type
_entity_poly.pdbx_seq_one_letter_code
_entity_poly.pdbx_strand_id
1 'polypeptide(L)'
;LMLYGTYNILQGSYNFTFQRLMERRFTIQDGSSVQFRGDPFQANLDITALYRVVANLNDLDRNLAEISGQSTVPVNCLLYLTGPLRRPNINLDIELPNADPEIQRQVKSLMATEDMINRQIVYLLILSKFYTPSYAVTDQRTSDFAALASATLSTQLSKILSRIDDRWQIGTSIRTSDAEFNNTEIELILSSRLLNDRVLFNGNFGYRDNIYTNDAFIGDIDIEILLNRMGTWRVKAYNHYNEKYYYVKNSTQTQGLGIVYKRDFDNLRELFGRPLQEQRPVRRDTIMPQDTIPLSAEFVIMKK
;
A
#
# COMPACT_ATOMS: atom_id res chain seq x y z
N LEU A 1 27.66 -14.85 12.57
CA LEU A 1 27.44 -13.40 12.54
C LEU A 1 26.28 -13.10 13.48
N MET A 2 26.40 -12.15 14.43
CA MET A 2 25.28 -11.71 15.27
C MET A 2 24.98 -10.24 14.93
N LEU A 3 23.71 -9.91 14.74
CA LEU A 3 23.23 -8.58 14.40
C LEU A 3 22.12 -8.19 15.40
N TYR A 4 22.22 -6.97 15.93
CA TYR A 4 21.27 -6.41 16.88
C TYR A 4 20.86 -5.01 16.44
N GLY A 5 19.59 -4.68 16.64
CA GLY A 5 19.04 -3.35 16.37
C GLY A 5 17.81 -3.39 15.46
N THR A 6 17.23 -2.22 15.21
CA THR A 6 16.09 -2.05 14.31
C THR A 6 16.54 -1.32 13.06
N TYR A 7 16.21 -1.88 11.90
CA TYR A 7 16.39 -1.27 10.60
C TYR A 7 15.05 -0.74 10.10
N ASN A 8 14.91 0.59 10.04
CA ASN A 8 13.71 1.23 9.52
C ASN A 8 13.78 1.32 8.00
N ILE A 9 12.77 0.78 7.33
CA ILE A 9 12.62 0.81 5.88
C ILE A 9 11.81 2.05 5.52
N LEU A 10 12.49 3.06 5.02
CA LEU A 10 11.84 4.28 4.55
C LEU A 10 11.15 4.07 3.19
N GLN A 11 11.75 3.24 2.36
CA GLN A 11 11.30 3.00 0.99
C GLN A 11 11.77 1.64 0.51
N GLY A 12 11.03 1.10 -0.45
CA GLY A 12 11.34 -0.18 -1.09
C GLY A 12 10.14 -0.72 -1.83
N SER A 13 10.31 -1.88 -2.43
CA SER A 13 9.23 -2.64 -3.03
C SER A 13 9.35 -4.12 -2.66
N TYR A 14 8.21 -4.79 -2.66
CA TYR A 14 8.07 -6.21 -2.41
C TYR A 14 7.27 -6.84 -3.55
N ASN A 15 7.86 -7.82 -4.23
CA ASN A 15 7.19 -8.50 -5.32
C ASN A 15 6.36 -9.67 -4.76
N PHE A 16 5.06 -9.44 -4.63
CA PHE A 16 4.11 -10.46 -4.22
C PHE A 16 3.77 -11.34 -5.43
N THR A 17 3.97 -12.65 -5.30
CA THR A 17 3.62 -13.62 -6.35
C THR A 17 2.50 -14.53 -5.86
N PHE A 18 1.35 -14.49 -6.53
CA PHE A 18 0.22 -15.35 -6.19
C PHE A 18 0.25 -16.64 -7.03
N GLN A 19 0.47 -17.79 -6.38
CA GLN A 19 0.47 -19.14 -6.98
C GLN A 19 1.25 -19.25 -8.31
N ARG A 20 2.28 -18.42 -8.52
CA ARG A 20 3.05 -18.30 -9.77
C ARG A 20 2.26 -17.85 -11.01
N LEU A 21 0.99 -17.46 -10.84
CA LEU A 21 0.14 -16.98 -11.92
C LEU A 21 0.45 -15.51 -12.26
N MET A 22 0.73 -14.70 -11.23
CA MET A 22 0.88 -13.27 -11.37
C MET A 22 1.80 -12.69 -10.30
N GLU A 23 2.59 -11.71 -10.69
CA GLU A 23 3.47 -10.92 -9.83
C GLU A 23 2.94 -9.49 -9.73
N ARG A 24 2.83 -8.97 -8.50
CA ARG A 24 2.47 -7.58 -8.20
C ARG A 24 3.55 -6.95 -7.34
N ARG A 25 4.05 -5.81 -7.77
CA ARG A 25 5.06 -5.03 -7.06
C ARG A 25 4.37 -4.14 -6.03
N PHE A 26 4.33 -4.59 -4.78
CA PHE A 26 3.87 -3.79 -3.66
C PHE A 26 4.93 -2.77 -3.27
N THR A 27 4.48 -1.59 -2.91
CA THR A 27 5.29 -0.45 -2.54
C THR A 27 5.39 -0.39 -1.03
N ILE A 28 6.58 -0.62 -0.46
CA ILE A 28 6.79 -0.57 1.00
C ILE A 28 6.53 0.86 1.50
N GLN A 29 5.78 0.96 2.58
CA GLN A 29 5.39 2.21 3.23
C GLN A 29 6.34 2.58 4.35
N ASP A 30 6.48 3.89 4.57
CA ASP A 30 7.18 4.44 5.72
C ASP A 30 6.56 3.94 7.03
N GLY A 31 7.41 3.71 8.04
CA GLY A 31 7.04 3.03 9.28
C GLY A 31 7.32 1.52 9.28
N SER A 32 7.64 0.93 8.13
CA SER A 32 8.09 -0.46 8.05
C SER A 32 9.45 -0.66 8.71
N SER A 33 9.68 -1.79 9.37
CA SER A 33 10.94 -2.07 10.05
C SER A 33 11.32 -3.56 10.07
N VAL A 34 12.61 -3.81 10.31
CA VAL A 34 13.18 -5.14 10.55
C VAL A 34 13.97 -5.11 11.84
N GLN A 35 13.58 -5.96 12.79
CA GLN A 35 14.24 -6.04 14.09
C GLN A 35 15.16 -7.27 14.17
N PHE A 36 16.43 -7.02 14.46
CA PHE A 36 17.47 -8.03 14.65
C PHE A 36 17.75 -8.24 16.13
N ARG A 37 17.76 -9.51 16.56
CA ARG A 37 17.98 -9.93 17.96
C ARG A 37 19.02 -11.06 18.08
N GLY A 38 20.04 -11.06 17.23
CA GLY A 38 21.05 -12.13 17.17
C GLY A 38 21.24 -12.66 15.75
N ASP A 39 20.71 -13.85 15.44
CA ASP A 39 20.79 -14.41 14.09
C ASP A 39 20.05 -13.50 13.07
N PRO A 40 20.73 -12.93 12.07
CA PRO A 40 20.10 -12.10 11.04
C PRO A 40 18.97 -12.81 10.29
N PHE A 41 19.04 -14.13 10.18
CA PHE A 41 18.00 -14.93 9.53
C PHE A 41 16.79 -15.22 10.43
N GLN A 42 16.84 -14.84 11.71
CA GLN A 42 15.70 -14.87 12.64
C GLN A 42 15.17 -13.46 12.95
N ALA A 43 15.47 -12.48 12.09
CA ALA A 43 14.96 -11.13 12.24
C ALA A 43 13.42 -11.12 12.20
N ASN A 44 12.80 -10.22 12.96
CA ASN A 44 11.36 -10.01 12.92
C ASN A 44 11.04 -8.88 11.95
N LEU A 45 10.11 -9.14 11.03
CA LEU A 45 9.54 -8.17 10.12
C LEU A 45 8.34 -7.48 10.78
N ASP A 46 8.20 -6.20 10.48
CA ASP A 46 6.98 -5.43 10.62
C ASP A 46 6.90 -4.50 9.40
N ILE A 47 6.46 -5.05 8.27
CA ILE A 47 6.46 -4.37 6.99
C ILE A 47 5.02 -4.15 6.54
N THR A 48 4.69 -2.90 6.24
CA THR A 48 3.46 -2.53 5.53
C THR A 48 3.83 -2.15 4.10
N ALA A 49 3.18 -2.78 3.14
CA ALA A 49 3.32 -2.44 1.73
C ALA A 49 1.95 -2.27 1.10
N LEU A 50 1.83 -1.47 0.04
CA LEU A 50 0.57 -1.26 -0.66
C LEU A 50 0.71 -1.42 -2.17
N TYR A 51 -0.36 -1.87 -2.81
CA TYR A 51 -0.54 -1.86 -4.25
C TYR A 51 -1.82 -1.11 -4.57
N ARG A 52 -1.75 -0.10 -5.44
CA ARG A 52 -2.91 0.73 -5.77
C ARG A 52 -3.60 0.25 -7.03
N VAL A 53 -4.92 0.15 -6.97
CA VAL A 53 -5.81 -0.12 -8.11
C VAL A 53 -6.97 0.88 -8.08
N VAL A 54 -7.76 0.87 -9.14
CA VAL A 54 -9.04 1.59 -9.22
C VAL A 54 -10.12 0.54 -9.39
N ALA A 55 -11.21 0.65 -8.64
CA ALA A 55 -12.30 -0.32 -8.67
C ALA A 55 -13.67 0.34 -8.52
N ASN A 56 -14.71 -0.34 -9.02
CA ASN A 56 -16.09 0.14 -8.99
C ASN A 56 -16.80 -0.32 -7.71
N LEU A 57 -17.29 0.63 -6.90
CA LEU A 57 -18.06 0.37 -5.69
C LEU A 57 -19.34 -0.43 -5.95
N ASN A 58 -19.97 -0.29 -7.12
CA ASN A 58 -21.15 -1.09 -7.48
C ASN A 58 -20.87 -2.60 -7.54
N ASP A 59 -19.62 -3.00 -7.78
CA ASP A 59 -19.21 -4.40 -7.76
C ASP A 59 -19.21 -4.97 -6.33
N LEU A 60 -19.09 -4.11 -5.32
CA LEU A 60 -19.11 -4.45 -3.90
C LEU A 60 -20.52 -4.30 -3.31
N ASP A 61 -21.10 -3.11 -3.43
CA ASP A 61 -22.47 -2.78 -3.01
C ASP A 61 -22.95 -1.50 -3.71
N ARG A 62 -24.17 -1.53 -4.27
CA ARG A 62 -24.74 -0.40 -5.01
C ARG A 62 -24.94 0.85 -4.14
N ASN A 63 -25.32 0.68 -2.88
CA ASN A 63 -25.58 1.82 -1.99
C ASN A 63 -24.28 2.60 -1.70
N LEU A 64 -23.12 1.93 -1.69
CA LEU A 64 -21.83 2.61 -1.54
C LEU A 64 -21.56 3.59 -2.68
N ALA A 65 -21.87 3.20 -3.92
CA ALA A 65 -21.71 4.07 -5.08
C ALA A 65 -22.66 5.29 -4.99
N GLU A 66 -23.89 5.07 -4.55
CA GLU A 66 -24.88 6.14 -4.36
C GLU A 66 -24.47 7.12 -3.25
N ILE A 67 -24.02 6.62 -2.09
CA ILE A 67 -23.61 7.46 -0.95
C ILE A 67 -22.34 8.24 -1.28
N SER A 68 -21.36 7.62 -1.93
CA SER A 68 -20.09 8.26 -2.28
C SER A 68 -20.23 9.28 -3.42
N GLY A 69 -21.34 9.26 -4.16
CA GLY A 69 -21.54 10.07 -5.36
C GLY A 69 -20.70 9.64 -6.56
N GLN A 70 -19.86 8.61 -6.40
CA GLN A 70 -18.98 8.09 -7.44
C GLN A 70 -19.06 6.57 -7.53
N SER A 71 -19.10 6.05 -8.76
CA SER A 71 -19.06 4.61 -8.97
C SER A 71 -17.66 4.04 -8.81
N THR A 72 -16.63 4.80 -9.18
CA THR A 72 -15.25 4.31 -9.23
C THR A 72 -14.38 5.04 -8.22
N VAL A 73 -13.51 4.30 -7.53
CA VAL A 73 -12.63 4.85 -6.47
C VAL A 73 -11.23 4.24 -6.52
N PRO A 74 -10.20 4.99 -6.10
CA PRO A 74 -8.89 4.44 -5.78
C PRO A 74 -8.96 3.49 -4.57
N VAL A 75 -8.27 2.36 -4.68
CA VAL A 75 -8.19 1.33 -3.65
C VAL A 75 -6.73 0.94 -3.43
N ASN A 76 -6.28 1.05 -2.18
CA ASN A 76 -5.01 0.53 -1.71
C ASN A 76 -5.22 -0.91 -1.21
N CYS A 77 -4.63 -1.90 -1.89
CA CYS A 77 -4.46 -3.25 -1.35
C CYS A 77 -3.25 -3.24 -0.42
N LEU A 78 -3.46 -3.45 0.88
CA LEU A 78 -2.44 -3.47 1.92
C LEU A 78 -1.93 -4.90 2.14
N LEU A 79 -0.62 -5.00 2.32
CA LEU A 79 0.11 -6.21 2.65
C LEU A 79 0.90 -5.96 3.93
N TYR A 80 0.57 -6.71 4.97
CA TYR A 80 1.28 -6.72 6.24
C TYR A 80 2.13 -7.99 6.32
N LEU A 81 3.45 -7.84 6.44
CA LEU A 81 4.39 -8.94 6.67
C LEU A 81 4.93 -8.80 8.09
N THR A 82 4.49 -9.69 8.98
CA THR A 82 4.88 -9.65 10.41
C THR A 82 5.57 -10.93 10.85
N GLY A 83 6.37 -10.87 11.91
CA GLY A 83 7.00 -12.05 12.50
C GLY A 83 8.31 -12.47 11.81
N PRO A 84 8.75 -13.74 11.95
CA PRO A 84 10.11 -14.14 11.55
C PRO A 84 10.37 -14.04 10.04
N LEU A 85 11.50 -13.47 9.64
CA LEU A 85 11.88 -13.22 8.24
C LEU A 85 11.85 -14.47 7.34
N ARG A 86 12.18 -15.65 7.88
CA ARG A 86 12.13 -16.92 7.13
C ARG A 86 10.72 -17.38 6.82
N ARG A 87 9.75 -17.02 7.66
CA ARG A 87 8.35 -17.44 7.54
C ARG A 87 7.46 -16.35 8.13
N PRO A 88 7.32 -15.22 7.42
CA PRO A 88 6.48 -14.14 7.90
C PRO A 88 5.01 -14.57 7.86
N ASN A 89 4.24 -14.04 8.80
CA ASN A 89 2.80 -14.02 8.73
C ASN A 89 2.39 -12.97 7.70
N ILE A 90 1.46 -13.34 6.83
CA ILE A 90 0.95 -12.50 5.76
C ILE A 90 -0.48 -12.15 6.12
N ASN A 91 -0.76 -10.86 6.30
CA ASN A 91 -2.11 -10.35 6.46
C ASN A 91 -2.39 -9.32 5.36
N LEU A 92 -3.63 -9.30 4.93
CA LEU A 92 -4.10 -8.55 3.79
C LEU A 92 -5.21 -7.61 4.25
N ASP A 93 -5.23 -6.39 3.72
CA ASP A 93 -6.31 -5.45 4.01
C ASP A 93 -6.56 -4.48 2.85
N ILE A 94 -7.68 -3.75 2.89
CA ILE A 94 -8.09 -2.80 1.87
C ILE A 94 -8.31 -1.43 2.50
N GLU A 95 -7.83 -0.38 1.84
CA GLU A 95 -8.04 1.01 2.24
C GLU A 95 -8.47 1.84 1.02
N LEU A 96 -9.41 2.77 1.21
CA LEU A 96 -9.84 3.71 0.17
C LEU A 96 -9.35 5.11 0.56
N PRO A 97 -8.16 5.55 0.08
CA PRO A 97 -7.43 6.69 0.66
C PRO A 97 -8.18 8.03 0.58
N ASN A 98 -9.01 8.22 -0.44
CA ASN A 98 -9.74 9.47 -0.69
C ASN A 98 -11.25 9.33 -0.42
N ALA A 99 -11.71 8.18 0.07
CA ALA A 99 -13.13 7.97 0.35
C ALA A 99 -13.53 8.56 1.70
N ASP A 100 -14.79 9.00 1.80
CA ASP A 100 -15.37 9.45 3.06
C ASP A 100 -15.26 8.36 4.15
N PRO A 101 -15.01 8.74 5.42
CA PRO A 101 -14.90 7.77 6.52
C PRO A 101 -16.12 6.86 6.68
N GLU A 102 -17.31 7.33 6.30
CA GLU A 102 -18.53 6.52 6.29
C GLU A 102 -18.45 5.39 5.24
N ILE A 103 -18.00 5.72 4.01
CA ILE A 103 -17.77 4.74 2.94
C ILE A 103 -16.72 3.73 3.37
N GLN A 104 -15.60 4.18 3.95
CA GLN A 104 -14.56 3.28 4.46
C GLN A 104 -15.11 2.30 5.50
N ARG A 105 -15.91 2.79 6.46
CA ARG A 105 -16.55 1.94 7.47
C ARG A 105 -17.51 0.93 6.87
N GLN A 106 -18.33 1.33 5.90
CA GLN A 106 -19.28 0.43 5.24
C GLN A 106 -18.56 -0.63 4.40
N VAL A 107 -17.51 -0.26 3.64
CA VAL A 107 -16.65 -1.22 2.92
C VAL A 107 -16.07 -2.26 3.87
N LYS A 108 -15.55 -1.83 5.03
CA LYS A 108 -15.02 -2.76 6.06
C LYS A 108 -16.11 -3.68 6.60
N SER A 109 -17.32 -3.17 6.81
CA SER A 109 -18.47 -3.96 7.26
C SER A 109 -18.86 -5.05 6.25
N LEU A 110 -18.72 -4.79 4.96
CA LEU A 110 -18.99 -5.78 3.90
C LEU A 110 -17.89 -6.85 3.79
N MET A 111 -16.75 -6.67 4.45
CA MET A 111 -15.62 -7.58 4.43
C MET A 111 -15.22 -7.96 5.86
N ALA A 112 -16.19 -8.43 6.65
CA ALA A 112 -16.02 -8.62 8.09
C ALA A 112 -15.07 -9.77 8.49
N THR A 113 -14.68 -10.65 7.55
CA THR A 113 -13.81 -11.81 7.83
C THR A 113 -12.56 -11.78 6.96
N GLU A 114 -11.49 -12.41 7.47
CA GLU A 114 -10.21 -12.50 6.76
C GLU A 114 -10.36 -13.18 5.38
N ASP A 115 -11.19 -14.23 5.28
CA ASP A 115 -11.47 -14.90 4.01
C ASP A 115 -12.15 -13.98 2.99
N MET A 116 -13.07 -13.12 3.44
CA MET A 116 -13.72 -12.14 2.58
C MET A 116 -12.73 -11.09 2.09
N ILE A 117 -11.88 -10.57 2.98
CA ILE A 117 -10.82 -9.61 2.62
C ILE A 117 -9.85 -10.24 1.62
N ASN A 118 -9.36 -11.46 1.91
CA ASN A 118 -8.45 -12.19 1.04
C ASN A 118 -9.04 -12.38 -0.35
N ARG A 119 -10.31 -12.79 -0.44
CA ARG A 119 -11.02 -12.94 -1.72
C ARG A 119 -11.09 -11.61 -2.48
N GLN A 120 -11.42 -10.52 -1.79
CA GLN A 120 -11.53 -9.20 -2.40
C GLN A 120 -10.20 -8.70 -2.94
N ILE A 121 -9.11 -8.87 -2.17
CA ILE A 121 -7.76 -8.54 -2.65
C ILE A 121 -7.37 -9.38 -3.85
N VAL A 122 -7.65 -10.68 -3.87
CA VAL A 122 -7.34 -11.52 -5.04
C VAL A 122 -8.04 -10.99 -6.30
N TYR A 123 -9.31 -10.61 -6.21
CA TYR A 123 -10.03 -10.00 -7.32
C TYR A 123 -9.45 -8.65 -7.75
N LEU A 124 -9.11 -7.78 -6.80
CA LEU A 124 -8.48 -6.49 -7.07
C LEU A 124 -7.10 -6.64 -7.73
N LEU A 125 -6.28 -7.58 -7.24
CA LEU A 125 -4.95 -7.82 -7.80
C LEU A 125 -5.02 -8.43 -9.19
N ILE A 126 -6.00 -9.28 -9.50
CA ILE A 126 -6.06 -9.97 -10.80
C ILE A 126 -6.85 -9.14 -11.83
N LEU A 127 -8.02 -8.65 -11.44
CA LEU A 127 -9.02 -8.05 -12.32
C LEU A 127 -9.23 -6.55 -12.09
N SER A 128 -8.59 -5.95 -11.08
CA SER A 128 -8.81 -4.55 -10.70
C SER A 128 -10.30 -4.24 -10.44
N LYS A 129 -11.05 -5.19 -9.88
CA LYS A 129 -12.45 -5.01 -9.47
C LYS A 129 -12.71 -5.68 -8.14
N PHE A 130 -13.77 -5.26 -7.45
CA PHE A 130 -14.26 -5.99 -6.29
C PHE A 130 -14.91 -7.31 -6.74
N TYR A 131 -14.86 -8.29 -5.85
CA TYR A 131 -15.64 -9.51 -5.98
C TYR A 131 -17.13 -9.20 -5.81
N THR A 132 -17.90 -9.57 -6.82
CA THR A 132 -19.36 -9.47 -6.84
C THR A 132 -19.97 -10.87 -6.73
N PRO A 133 -20.81 -11.16 -5.72
CA PRO A 133 -21.53 -12.42 -5.63
C PRO A 133 -22.47 -12.64 -6.83
N SER A 134 -22.63 -13.89 -7.26
CA SER A 134 -23.45 -14.24 -8.44
C SER A 134 -24.94 -13.87 -8.29
N TYR A 135 -25.43 -13.75 -7.06
CA TYR A 135 -26.80 -13.34 -6.74
C TYR A 135 -26.96 -11.82 -6.62
N ALA A 136 -25.87 -11.04 -6.68
CA ALA A 136 -25.97 -9.58 -6.65
C ALA A 136 -26.52 -9.09 -8.00
N VAL A 137 -27.74 -8.55 -7.97
CA VAL A 137 -28.36 -7.90 -9.12
C VAL A 137 -27.98 -6.42 -9.09
N THR A 138 -26.96 -6.05 -9.86
CA THR A 138 -26.57 -4.66 -10.08
C THR A 138 -26.43 -4.42 -11.59
N ASP A 139 -27.19 -3.46 -12.11
CA ASP A 139 -27.19 -3.12 -13.54
C ASP A 139 -25.93 -2.34 -13.95
N GLN A 140 -25.11 -1.91 -12.98
CA GLN A 140 -23.93 -1.06 -13.17
C GLN A 140 -22.60 -1.76 -12.78
N ARG A 141 -22.58 -3.09 -12.75
CA ARG A 141 -21.34 -3.88 -12.52
C ARG A 141 -20.35 -3.75 -13.66
N THR A 142 -19.08 -3.82 -13.30
CA THR A 142 -17.99 -4.02 -14.26
C THR A 142 -18.05 -5.46 -14.78
N SER A 143 -18.32 -5.62 -16.08
CA SER A 143 -18.31 -6.95 -16.71
C SER A 143 -16.91 -7.58 -16.62
N ASP A 144 -16.84 -8.91 -16.50
CA ASP A 144 -15.55 -9.61 -16.37
C ASP A 144 -14.65 -9.38 -17.59
N PHE A 145 -15.25 -9.22 -18.78
CA PHE A 145 -14.53 -8.88 -20.00
C PHE A 145 -13.93 -7.46 -19.92
N ALA A 146 -14.69 -6.47 -19.48
CA ALA A 146 -14.18 -5.09 -19.32
C ALA A 146 -13.05 -5.05 -18.27
N ALA A 147 -13.24 -5.72 -17.13
CA ALA A 147 -12.21 -5.83 -16.08
C ALA A 147 -10.92 -6.47 -16.60
N LEU A 148 -11.03 -7.57 -17.37
CA LEU A 148 -9.87 -8.22 -17.99
C LEU A 148 -9.19 -7.32 -19.02
N ALA A 149 -9.96 -6.60 -19.85
CA ALA A 149 -9.43 -5.64 -20.80
C ALA A 149 -8.66 -4.52 -20.09
N SER A 150 -9.25 -3.91 -19.06
CA SER A 150 -8.61 -2.88 -18.24
C SER A 150 -7.34 -3.38 -17.55
N ALA A 151 -7.36 -4.57 -16.94
CA ALA A 151 -6.19 -5.16 -16.31
C ALA A 151 -5.07 -5.44 -17.33
N THR A 152 -5.43 -5.88 -18.54
CA THR A 152 -4.49 -6.09 -19.64
C THR A 152 -3.90 -4.77 -20.12
N LEU A 153 -4.72 -3.73 -20.33
CA LEU A 153 -4.28 -2.40 -20.71
C LEU A 153 -3.33 -1.81 -19.65
N SER A 154 -3.69 -1.86 -18.37
CA SER A 154 -2.84 -1.45 -17.25
C SER A 154 -1.48 -2.13 -17.31
N THR A 155 -1.46 -3.45 -17.55
CA THR A 155 -0.24 -4.25 -17.63
C THR A 155 0.62 -3.85 -18.83
N GLN A 156 0.01 -3.60 -19.99
CA GLN A 156 0.72 -3.20 -21.20
C GLN A 156 1.27 -1.77 -21.11
N LEU A 157 0.49 -0.82 -20.58
CA LEU A 157 0.95 0.54 -20.30
C LEU A 157 2.06 0.53 -19.25
N SER A 158 1.94 -0.28 -18.20
CA SER A 158 2.97 -0.42 -17.16
C SER A 158 4.27 -0.92 -17.77
N LYS A 159 4.24 -1.90 -18.69
CA LYS A 159 5.42 -2.38 -19.41
C LYS A 159 6.06 -1.33 -20.32
N ILE A 160 5.27 -0.42 -20.90
CA ILE A 160 5.78 0.68 -21.73
C ILE A 160 6.47 1.71 -20.84
N LEU A 161 5.80 2.17 -19.78
CA LEU A 161 6.36 3.15 -18.85
C LEU A 161 7.55 2.59 -18.07
N SER A 162 7.54 1.30 -17.74
CA SER A 162 8.68 0.65 -17.09
C SER A 162 9.94 0.59 -17.95
N ARG A 163 9.83 0.75 -19.29
CA ARG A 163 11.01 0.89 -20.17
C ARG A 163 11.66 2.26 -20.05
N ILE A 164 10.88 3.27 -19.68
CA ILE A 164 11.37 4.62 -19.40
C ILE A 164 11.97 4.62 -17.99
N ASP A 165 11.19 4.16 -17.02
CA ASP A 165 11.58 4.06 -15.62
C ASP A 165 10.70 3.03 -14.91
N ASP A 166 11.31 2.02 -14.32
CA ASP A 166 10.63 0.87 -13.71
C ASP A 166 9.89 1.21 -12.40
N ARG A 167 10.02 2.45 -11.93
CA ARG A 167 9.36 2.95 -10.71
C ARG A 167 7.93 3.42 -10.97
N TRP A 168 7.52 3.59 -12.23
CA TRP A 168 6.13 3.90 -12.56
C TRP A 168 5.22 2.69 -12.37
N GLN A 169 4.11 2.92 -11.67
CA GLN A 169 3.01 1.98 -11.50
C GLN A 169 1.74 2.62 -12.04
N ILE A 170 0.95 1.83 -12.77
CA ILE A 170 -0.27 2.27 -13.43
C ILE A 170 -1.39 1.30 -13.13
N GLY A 171 -2.57 1.84 -12.86
CA GLY A 171 -3.83 1.13 -12.86
C GLY A 171 -4.83 1.87 -13.73
N THR A 172 -5.65 1.12 -14.45
CA THR A 172 -6.72 1.66 -15.29
C THR A 172 -8.02 0.94 -14.96
N SER A 173 -9.12 1.67 -14.93
CA SER A 173 -10.46 1.13 -14.91
C SER A 173 -11.22 1.70 -16.10
N ILE A 174 -11.83 0.83 -16.90
CA ILE A 174 -12.71 1.23 -18.01
C ILE A 174 -14.04 0.54 -17.80
N ARG A 175 -15.10 1.33 -17.80
CA ARG A 175 -16.47 0.84 -17.73
C ARG A 175 -17.30 1.47 -18.82
N THR A 176 -18.08 0.65 -19.50
CA THR A 176 -19.15 1.08 -20.39
C THR A 176 -20.41 0.33 -20.01
N SER A 177 -21.55 1.04 -19.99
CA SER A 177 -22.85 0.47 -19.59
C SER A 177 -23.61 -0.11 -20.78
N ASP A 178 -23.22 0.23 -22.01
CA ASP A 178 -23.79 -0.31 -23.24
C ASP A 178 -22.73 -0.57 -24.33
N ALA A 179 -23.17 -1.18 -25.44
CA ALA A 179 -22.33 -1.43 -26.62
C ALA A 179 -22.13 -0.17 -27.49
N GLU A 180 -22.87 0.90 -27.20
CA GLU A 180 -22.89 2.17 -27.92
C GLU A 180 -21.96 3.21 -27.27
N PHE A 181 -21.33 2.85 -26.14
CA PHE A 181 -20.48 3.66 -25.28
C PHE A 181 -21.19 4.83 -24.56
N ASN A 182 -22.52 4.81 -24.45
CA ASN A 182 -23.22 5.77 -23.61
C ASN A 182 -23.01 5.38 -22.13
N ASN A 183 -22.72 6.36 -21.28
CA ASN A 183 -22.35 6.16 -19.87
C ASN A 183 -21.01 5.40 -19.69
N THR A 184 -19.95 6.01 -20.22
CA THR A 184 -18.57 5.50 -20.14
C THR A 184 -17.80 6.21 -19.03
N GLU A 185 -17.12 5.42 -18.20
CA GLU A 185 -16.16 5.91 -17.21
C GLU A 185 -14.78 5.33 -17.50
N ILE A 186 -13.79 6.23 -17.56
CA ILE A 186 -12.39 5.88 -17.72
C ILE A 186 -11.63 6.51 -16.59
N GLU A 187 -10.87 5.72 -15.85
CA GLU A 187 -10.03 6.21 -14.77
C GLU A 187 -8.63 5.60 -14.87
N LEU A 188 -7.64 6.43 -14.58
CA LEU A 188 -6.22 6.17 -14.70
C LEU A 188 -5.54 6.64 -13.43
N ILE A 189 -5.01 5.70 -12.65
CA ILE A 189 -4.09 6.00 -11.55
C ILE A 189 -2.65 5.82 -12.00
N LEU A 190 -1.82 6.74 -11.54
CA LEU A 190 -0.39 6.76 -11.79
C LEU A 190 0.30 6.97 -10.46
N SER A 191 1.34 6.19 -10.18
CA SER A 191 2.21 6.48 -9.05
C SER A 191 3.66 6.20 -9.39
N SER A 192 4.56 6.98 -8.80
CA SER A 192 5.98 6.81 -9.03
C SER A 192 6.79 7.35 -7.85
N ARG A 193 8.00 6.82 -7.72
CA ARG A 193 9.02 7.32 -6.82
C ARG A 193 10.21 7.76 -7.65
N LEU A 194 10.45 9.06 -7.71
CA LEU A 194 11.46 9.68 -8.56
C LEU A 194 12.61 10.24 -7.71
N LEU A 195 13.71 10.60 -8.37
CA LEU A 195 14.88 11.22 -7.74
C LEU A 195 15.44 10.41 -6.54
N ASN A 196 15.73 9.13 -6.76
CA ASN A 196 16.17 8.19 -5.71
C ASN A 196 15.15 8.10 -4.57
N ASP A 197 13.87 7.97 -4.96
CA ASP A 197 12.69 7.89 -4.11
C ASP A 197 12.46 9.11 -3.20
N ARG A 198 13.05 10.26 -3.54
CA ARG A 198 12.84 11.52 -2.81
C ARG A 198 11.56 12.24 -3.20
N VAL A 199 11.04 11.97 -4.41
CA VAL A 199 9.79 12.57 -4.90
C VAL A 199 8.77 11.46 -5.08
N LEU A 200 7.73 11.48 -4.25
CA LEU A 200 6.60 10.57 -4.35
C LEU A 200 5.52 11.29 -5.12
N PHE A 201 5.09 10.68 -6.21
CA PHE A 201 4.02 11.18 -7.05
C PHE A 201 2.87 10.17 -7.04
N ASN A 202 1.66 10.65 -6.79
CA ASN A 202 0.43 9.90 -7.01
C ASN A 202 -0.54 10.79 -7.78
N GLY A 203 -1.14 10.26 -8.84
CA GLY A 203 -2.17 10.93 -9.60
C GLY A 203 -3.34 9.99 -9.83
N ASN A 204 -4.55 10.55 -9.81
CA ASN A 204 -5.76 9.87 -10.23
C ASN A 204 -6.51 10.76 -11.23
N PHE A 205 -6.69 10.27 -12.45
CA PHE A 205 -7.32 11.00 -13.53
C PHE A 205 -8.50 10.22 -14.04
N GLY A 206 -9.67 10.85 -14.11
CA GLY A 206 -10.88 10.20 -14.54
C GLY A 206 -11.68 11.08 -15.50
N TYR A 207 -12.39 10.44 -16.41
CA TYR A 207 -13.40 11.07 -17.25
C TYR A 207 -14.68 10.25 -17.14
N ARG A 208 -15.78 10.94 -16.86
CA ARG A 208 -17.11 10.37 -16.77
C ARG A 208 -18.03 11.15 -17.69
N ASP A 209 -18.60 10.43 -18.66
CA ASP A 209 -19.72 10.89 -19.46
C ASP A 209 -20.97 10.15 -18.97
N ASN A 210 -22.02 10.89 -18.62
CA ASN A 210 -23.30 10.33 -18.18
C ASN A 210 -24.45 11.21 -18.70
N ILE A 211 -25.51 10.57 -19.17
CA ILE A 211 -26.71 11.17 -19.75
C ILE A 211 -27.41 12.15 -18.76
N TYR A 212 -27.18 11.99 -17.45
CA TYR A 212 -27.80 12.79 -16.40
C TYR A 212 -26.88 13.84 -15.73
N THR A 213 -25.58 13.86 -16.02
CA THR A 213 -24.61 14.78 -15.40
C THR A 213 -23.60 15.28 -16.43
N ASN A 214 -23.38 16.60 -16.51
CA ASN A 214 -22.34 17.18 -17.38
C ASN A 214 -20.98 16.50 -17.16
N ASP A 215 -20.22 16.30 -18.25
CA ASP A 215 -18.86 15.77 -18.29
C ASP A 215 -18.02 16.15 -17.06
N ALA A 216 -17.69 15.15 -16.26
CA ALA A 216 -16.89 15.33 -15.05
C ALA A 216 -15.47 14.80 -15.28
N PHE A 217 -14.50 15.70 -15.21
CA PHE A 217 -13.08 15.36 -15.18
C PHE A 217 -12.58 15.30 -13.73
N ILE A 218 -12.10 14.13 -13.32
CA ILE A 218 -11.46 13.86 -12.03
C ILE A 218 -9.95 14.08 -12.23
N GLY A 219 -9.32 14.83 -11.32
CA GLY A 219 -7.90 15.16 -11.42
C GLY A 219 -7.27 15.33 -10.04
N ASP A 220 -7.03 14.22 -9.36
CA ASP A 220 -6.31 14.21 -8.09
C ASP A 220 -4.81 14.11 -8.33
N ILE A 221 -4.03 14.92 -7.61
CA ILE A 221 -2.58 14.89 -7.64
C ILE A 221 -2.07 15.06 -6.22
N ASP A 222 -1.20 14.15 -5.77
CA ASP A 222 -0.40 14.26 -4.55
C ASP A 222 1.08 14.20 -4.91
N ILE A 223 1.83 15.20 -4.46
CA ILE A 223 3.29 15.26 -4.59
C ILE A 223 3.90 15.44 -3.21
N GLU A 224 4.81 14.54 -2.84
CA GLU A 224 5.56 14.62 -1.59
C GLU A 224 7.06 14.59 -1.86
N ILE A 225 7.80 15.53 -1.27
CA ILE A 225 9.25 15.67 -1.44
C ILE A 225 9.94 15.48 -0.10
N LEU A 226 10.83 14.48 0.00
CA LEU A 226 11.67 14.23 1.16
C LEU A 226 12.85 15.20 1.18
N LEU A 227 12.86 16.10 2.16
CA LEU A 227 13.90 17.12 2.31
C LEU A 227 15.19 16.55 2.89
N ASN A 228 15.11 15.46 3.65
CA ASN A 228 16.26 14.79 4.26
C ASN A 228 16.22 13.27 4.07
N ARG A 229 17.38 12.63 4.24
CA ARG A 229 17.53 11.17 4.05
C ARG A 229 16.67 10.34 5.00
N MET A 230 16.41 10.87 6.21
CA MET A 230 15.58 10.19 7.20
C MET A 230 14.08 10.35 6.94
N GLY A 231 13.67 11.16 5.97
CA GLY A 231 12.27 11.44 5.69
C GLY A 231 11.52 12.15 6.81
N THR A 232 12.21 12.72 7.80
CA THR A 232 11.57 13.43 8.91
C THR A 232 10.99 14.77 8.47
N TRP A 233 11.55 15.37 7.42
CA TRP A 233 11.07 16.63 6.85
C TRP A 233 10.58 16.37 5.43
N ARG A 234 9.31 16.72 5.17
CA ARG A 234 8.68 16.56 3.85
C ARG A 234 7.95 17.83 3.46
N VAL A 235 7.87 18.10 2.16
CA VAL A 235 6.94 19.08 1.58
C VAL A 235 5.86 18.30 0.86
N LYS A 236 4.60 18.59 1.14
CA LYS A 236 3.45 17.97 0.48
C LYS A 236 2.65 19.03 -0.25
N ALA A 237 2.37 18.78 -1.53
CA ALA A 237 1.42 19.54 -2.32
C ALA A 237 0.33 18.58 -2.81
N TYR A 238 -0.92 19.03 -2.81
CA TYR A 238 -2.01 18.22 -3.32
C TYR A 238 -3.11 19.06 -3.97
N ASN A 239 -3.83 18.43 -4.90
CA ASN A 239 -5.10 18.87 -5.47
C ASN A 239 -6.01 17.64 -5.48
N HIS A 240 -7.18 17.72 -4.87
CA HIS A 240 -8.18 16.66 -4.86
C HIS A 240 -9.50 17.19 -5.42
N TYR A 241 -10.11 16.45 -6.32
CA TYR A 241 -11.44 16.71 -6.82
C TYR A 241 -12.47 16.45 -5.71
N ASN A 242 -13.31 17.44 -5.44
CA ASN A 242 -14.38 17.33 -4.45
C ASN A 242 -15.69 17.02 -5.17
N GLU A 243 -16.14 15.77 -5.13
CA GLU A 243 -17.49 15.42 -5.54
C GLU A 243 -18.42 15.58 -4.33
N LYS A 244 -19.03 16.76 -4.18
CA LYS A 244 -20.06 16.96 -3.16
C LYS A 244 -21.30 17.50 -3.83
N TYR A 245 -22.39 16.72 -3.72
CA TYR A 245 -23.78 17.04 -4.06
C TYR A 245 -24.00 18.41 -4.72
N TYR A 246 -24.49 18.38 -5.96
CA TYR A 246 -24.85 19.49 -6.86
C TYR A 246 -25.58 20.69 -6.18
N TYR A 247 -26.16 20.49 -5.00
CA TYR A 247 -26.91 21.48 -4.23
C TYR A 247 -26.06 22.36 -3.29
N VAL A 248 -24.82 21.98 -2.97
CA VAL A 248 -23.94 22.77 -2.10
C VAL A 248 -22.84 23.37 -2.96
N LYS A 249 -22.87 24.69 -3.19
CA LYS A 249 -21.87 25.47 -3.95
C LYS A 249 -20.48 25.44 -3.28
N ASN A 250 -19.86 24.29 -3.21
CA ASN A 250 -18.49 24.13 -2.72
C ASN A 250 -17.51 24.11 -3.89
N SER A 251 -16.25 24.45 -3.61
CA SER A 251 -15.17 24.36 -4.59
C SER A 251 -15.06 22.93 -5.12
N THR A 252 -15.04 22.77 -6.44
CA THR A 252 -14.86 21.49 -7.15
C THR A 252 -13.52 20.83 -6.85
N GLN A 253 -12.58 21.55 -6.25
CA GLN A 253 -11.26 21.03 -5.85
C GLN A 253 -10.82 21.56 -4.49
N THR A 254 -10.15 20.71 -3.70
CA THR A 254 -9.39 21.08 -2.51
C THR A 254 -7.90 21.05 -2.85
N GLN A 255 -7.19 22.16 -2.62
CA GLN A 255 -5.76 22.27 -2.92
C GLN A 255 -5.01 22.71 -1.68
N GLY A 256 -3.79 22.20 -1.50
CA GLY A 256 -2.98 22.56 -0.36
C GLY A 256 -1.49 22.38 -0.60
N LEU A 257 -0.70 23.17 0.12
CA LEU A 257 0.75 23.06 0.22
C LEU A 257 1.12 23.11 1.70
N GLY A 258 1.95 22.19 2.15
CA GLY A 258 2.35 22.10 3.56
C GLY A 258 3.72 21.47 3.76
N ILE A 259 4.29 21.68 4.94
CA ILE A 259 5.51 21.03 5.40
C ILE A 259 5.11 20.05 6.49
N VAL A 260 5.61 18.83 6.41
CA VAL A 260 5.36 17.76 7.39
C VAL A 260 6.67 17.47 8.11
N TYR A 261 6.62 17.49 9.44
CA TYR A 261 7.71 17.04 10.31
C TYR A 261 7.25 15.82 11.11
N LYS A 262 7.91 14.68 10.92
CA LYS A 262 7.65 13.42 11.62
C LYS A 262 8.94 12.92 12.24
N ARG A 263 8.94 12.69 13.55
CA ARG A 263 10.11 12.18 14.29
C ARG A 263 9.64 11.34 15.47
N ASP A 264 10.32 10.22 15.69
CA ASP A 264 10.14 9.40 16.89
C ASP A 264 10.82 10.08 18.09
N PHE A 265 10.13 10.11 19.23
CA PHE A 265 10.63 10.73 20.45
C PHE A 265 10.21 9.89 21.66
N ASP A 266 11.11 9.76 22.64
CA ASP A 266 10.77 9.12 23.91
C ASP A 266 10.18 10.14 24.89
N ASN A 267 10.58 11.41 24.74
CA ASN A 267 10.08 12.53 25.56
C ASN A 267 9.66 13.71 24.68
N LEU A 268 8.57 14.42 25.02
CA LEU A 268 8.09 15.60 24.27
C LEU A 268 9.16 16.71 24.12
N ARG A 269 10.13 16.77 25.03
CA ARG A 269 11.27 17.70 24.95
C ARG A 269 12.21 17.39 23.78
N GLU A 270 12.27 16.14 23.32
CA GLU A 270 13.10 15.71 22.19
C GLU A 270 12.48 16.05 20.82
N LEU A 271 11.15 16.25 20.77
CA LEU A 271 10.45 16.64 19.56
C LEU A 271 10.88 18.04 19.08
N PHE A 272 11.09 18.96 20.03
CA PHE A 272 11.48 20.35 19.78
C PHE A 272 12.94 20.68 20.19
N GLY A 273 13.61 19.76 20.88
CA GLY A 273 14.98 19.91 21.35
C GLY A 273 16.03 19.47 20.33
N ARG A 274 17.26 20.00 20.47
CA ARG A 274 18.43 19.47 19.74
C ARG A 274 18.65 18.01 20.14
N PRO A 275 19.04 17.12 19.22
CA PRO A 275 19.34 15.73 19.56
C PRO A 275 20.44 15.72 20.62
N LEU A 276 20.11 15.31 21.85
CA LEU A 276 21.12 14.87 22.81
C LEU A 276 21.72 13.61 22.19
N GLN A 277 22.95 13.74 21.70
CA GLN A 277 23.72 12.61 21.23
C GLN A 277 24.07 11.78 22.47
N GLU A 278 23.14 10.91 22.90
CA GLU A 278 23.45 9.88 23.88
C GLU A 278 24.46 8.92 23.22
N GLN A 279 25.74 9.18 23.48
CA GLN A 279 26.78 8.18 23.37
C GLN A 279 26.46 7.11 24.41
N ARG A 280 25.58 6.15 24.08
CA ARG A 280 25.54 4.90 24.85
C ARG A 280 26.90 4.24 24.65
N PRO A 281 27.72 4.07 25.70
CA PRO A 281 28.95 3.32 25.55
C PRO A 281 28.55 1.92 25.12
N VAL A 282 29.03 1.51 23.95
CA VAL A 282 29.01 0.10 23.54
C VAL A 282 29.76 -0.64 24.64
N ARG A 283 29.04 -1.29 25.55
CA ARG A 283 29.65 -2.26 26.46
C ARG A 283 30.26 -3.32 25.55
N ARG A 284 31.59 -3.27 25.41
CA ARG A 284 32.36 -4.41 24.93
C ARG A 284 32.16 -5.48 25.99
N ASP A 285 31.25 -6.41 25.73
CA ASP A 285 31.18 -7.63 26.50
C ASP A 285 32.48 -8.39 26.26
N THR A 286 33.42 -8.22 27.19
CA THR A 286 34.62 -9.04 27.27
C THR A 286 34.14 -10.47 27.54
N ILE A 287 34.28 -11.35 26.54
CA ILE A 287 34.04 -12.77 26.71
C ILE A 287 35.02 -13.25 27.80
N MET A 288 34.53 -13.53 29.00
CA MET A 288 35.33 -14.25 29.99
C MET A 288 35.51 -15.69 29.49
N PRO A 289 36.73 -16.25 29.50
CA PRO A 289 36.94 -17.64 29.15
C PRO A 289 36.11 -18.54 30.08
N GLN A 290 35.33 -19.45 29.50
CA GLN A 290 34.70 -20.52 30.28
C GLN A 290 35.80 -21.44 30.82
N ASP A 291 35.83 -21.59 32.15
CA ASP A 291 36.65 -22.60 32.81
C ASP A 291 36.29 -23.99 32.27
N THR A 292 37.23 -24.61 31.56
CA THR A 292 37.17 -26.02 31.17
C THR A 292 37.23 -26.89 32.43
N ILE A 293 36.15 -27.62 32.69
CA ILE A 293 36.13 -28.72 33.66
C ILE A 293 37.09 -29.82 33.17
N PRO A 294 38.08 -30.28 33.96
CA PRO A 294 38.95 -31.38 33.53
C PRO A 294 38.19 -32.71 33.54
N LEU A 295 38.20 -33.40 32.41
CA LEU A 295 37.70 -34.77 32.25
C LEU A 295 38.72 -35.73 32.88
N SER A 296 38.43 -36.30 34.05
CA SER A 296 39.23 -37.41 34.61
C SER A 296 38.87 -38.70 33.88
N ALA A 297 39.76 -39.17 33.01
CA ALA A 297 39.70 -40.49 32.41
C ALA A 297 40.48 -41.49 33.29
N GLU A 298 39.76 -42.31 34.06
CA GLU A 298 40.32 -43.53 34.65
C GLU A 298 40.42 -44.60 33.57
N PHE A 299 41.65 -45.01 33.24
CA PHE A 299 41.93 -46.21 32.46
C PHE A 299 42.01 -47.41 33.40
N VAL A 300 41.00 -48.30 33.35
CA VAL A 300 41.07 -49.63 33.96
C VAL A 300 41.53 -50.62 32.90
N ILE A 301 42.76 -51.12 33.05
CA ILE A 301 43.29 -52.25 32.29
C ILE A 301 42.85 -53.53 33.01
N MET A 302 42.00 -54.35 32.39
CA MET A 302 41.84 -55.75 32.78
C MET A 302 42.59 -56.65 31.79
N LYS A 303 43.58 -57.37 32.31
CA LYS A 303 44.15 -58.57 31.68
C LYS A 303 43.23 -59.77 31.93
N LYS A 304 42.92 -60.52 30.88
CA LYS A 304 43.21 -61.95 30.82
C LYS A 304 43.33 -62.39 29.36
#